data_AF-M3ZUK3-F1
#
_entry.id   AF-M3ZUK3-F1
#
_cell.length_a   1.000
_cell.length_b   1.000
_cell.length_c   1.000
_cell.angle_alpha   90.00
_cell.angle_beta   90.00
_cell.angle_gamma   90.00
#
_symmetry.space_group_name_H-M   'P 1'
#
loop_
_entity.id
_entity.type
_entity.pdbx_description
1 polymer ?
#
loop_
_entity_poly.entity_id
_entity_poly.type
_entity_poly.pdbx_seq_one_letter_code
_entity_poly.pdbx_strand_id
1 'polypeptide(L)'
;MYKISSRVMPGASSFLPFTVFAADDADKGEKEETSSVNLDELSLYTAPPPPQTLRHEESEAGQLEEKVATVRKLAEPYATWCQSTYTKIKPKVQKVVQLGNDTYVYLQNPPKDFYPRAGVIGLAGVAGLFLARGSRIKKVLYPTGFMTLGASLYYPEQAAAIAKSTGDSAYDTAVQSYAAVEKILKSQIKDKKSDEK
;
A
#
# COMPACT_ATOMS: atom_id res chain seq x y z
N MET A 1 0.47 -39.92 3.77
CA MET A 1 1.80 -39.32 3.47
C MET A 1 1.67 -38.62 2.13
N TYR A 2 1.66 -37.28 2.12
CA TYR A 2 1.47 -36.49 0.89
C TYR A 2 2.83 -36.02 0.37
N LYS A 3 3.19 -36.45 -0.85
CA LYS A 3 4.45 -36.10 -1.50
C LYS A 3 4.18 -34.94 -2.47
N ILE A 4 4.58 -33.73 -2.09
CA ILE A 4 4.47 -32.53 -2.93
C ILE A 4 5.72 -32.51 -3.83
N SER A 5 5.53 -32.69 -5.13
CA SER A 5 6.59 -32.51 -6.12
C SER A 5 6.66 -31.03 -6.48
N SER A 6 7.67 -30.34 -5.97
CA SER A 6 8.01 -28.96 -6.34
C SER A 6 8.71 -28.95 -7.71
N ARG A 7 8.04 -28.48 -8.77
CA ARG A 7 8.73 -28.05 -10.00
C ARG A 7 9.22 -26.62 -9.81
N VAL A 8 10.53 -26.48 -9.72
CA VAL A 8 11.24 -25.20 -9.88
C VAL A 8 11.33 -24.92 -11.39
N MET A 9 10.74 -23.82 -11.85
CA MET A 9 10.97 -23.28 -13.20
C MET A 9 12.26 -22.45 -13.19
N PRO A 10 13.21 -22.67 -14.11
CA PRO A 10 14.36 -21.78 -14.27
C PRO A 10 13.92 -20.49 -14.96
N GLY A 11 14.09 -19.38 -14.26
CA GLY A 11 14.03 -18.05 -14.84
C GLY A 11 15.33 -17.72 -15.57
N ALA A 12 15.22 -17.42 -16.86
CA ALA A 12 16.12 -16.56 -17.61
C ALA A 12 15.49 -16.28 -18.97
N SER A 13 14.90 -15.08 -19.14
CA SER A 13 14.52 -14.57 -20.46
C SER A 13 15.35 -13.31 -20.69
N SER A 14 16.45 -13.47 -21.41
CA SER A 14 17.28 -12.38 -21.91
C SER A 14 16.56 -11.72 -23.09
N PHE A 15 16.13 -10.47 -22.92
CA PHE A 15 15.64 -9.65 -24.01
C PHE A 15 16.83 -9.17 -24.86
N LEU A 16 16.89 -9.57 -26.13
CA LEU A 16 17.78 -8.97 -27.12
C LEU A 16 17.01 -7.92 -27.94
N PRO A 17 17.52 -6.69 -28.11
CA PRO A 17 16.94 -5.72 -29.03
C PRO A 17 17.38 -6.01 -30.48
N PHE A 18 16.42 -6.04 -31.41
CA PHE A 18 16.69 -5.98 -32.84
C PHE A 18 16.57 -4.52 -33.30
N THR A 19 17.64 -3.99 -33.86
CA THR A 19 17.68 -2.68 -34.53
C THR A 19 17.30 -2.85 -36.00
N VAL A 20 16.28 -2.12 -36.43
CA VAL A 20 15.87 -2.00 -37.84
C VAL A 20 16.79 -1.00 -38.52
N PHE A 21 17.44 -1.41 -39.61
CA PHE A 21 18.12 -0.52 -40.55
C PHE A 21 17.14 -0.13 -41.65
N ALA A 22 16.87 1.17 -41.79
CA ALA A 22 16.25 1.72 -42.99
C ALA A 22 17.37 2.02 -44.00
N ALA A 23 17.23 1.49 -45.22
CA ALA A 23 18.11 1.83 -46.33
C ALA A 23 17.78 3.25 -46.81
N ASP A 24 18.70 4.17 -46.57
CA ASP A 24 18.74 5.48 -47.22
C ASP A 24 19.64 5.31 -48.44
N ASP A 25 19.04 5.15 -49.63
CA ASP A 25 19.78 5.24 -50.89
C ASP A 25 20.05 6.73 -51.15
N ALA A 26 21.12 7.22 -50.52
CA ALA A 26 21.73 8.49 -50.86
C ALA A 26 23.19 8.28 -51.26
N ASP A 27 23.48 8.81 -52.44
CA ASP A 27 24.80 9.19 -52.94
C ASP A 27 25.58 8.16 -53.79
N LYS A 28 25.26 8.16 -55.08
CA LYS A 28 26.28 8.25 -56.13
C LYS A 28 25.91 9.39 -57.07
N GLY A 29 26.80 10.39 -57.20
CA GLY A 29 26.89 11.21 -58.41
C GLY A 29 26.90 10.30 -59.65
N GLU A 30 26.44 10.72 -60.83
CA GLU A 30 26.92 11.85 -61.63
C GLU A 30 25.82 12.27 -62.65
N LYS A 31 26.04 13.42 -63.28
CA LYS A 31 25.22 14.24 -64.21
C LYS A 31 24.39 13.57 -65.33
N GLU A 32 23.28 14.26 -65.62
CA GLU A 32 22.59 14.50 -66.92
C GLU A 32 22.06 13.24 -67.66
N GLU A 33 20.84 13.13 -68.17
CA GLU A 33 20.05 14.05 -69.00
C GLU A 33 18.53 13.78 -68.87
N THR A 34 17.78 14.78 -69.33
CA THR A 34 16.34 14.93 -69.44
C THR A 34 15.52 13.70 -69.85
N SER A 35 14.53 13.33 -69.04
CA SER A 35 13.26 12.81 -69.56
C SER A 35 12.10 13.54 -68.88
N SER A 36 11.37 14.26 -69.71
CA SER A 36 10.17 15.04 -69.38
C SER A 36 9.10 14.13 -68.77
N VAL A 37 8.93 14.20 -67.46
CA VAL A 37 7.74 13.64 -66.80
C VAL A 37 6.56 14.54 -67.17
N ASN A 38 5.59 13.99 -67.91
CA ASN A 38 4.42 14.73 -68.36
C ASN A 38 3.58 15.20 -67.16
N LEU A 39 3.35 16.51 -67.07
CA LEU A 39 2.47 17.13 -66.05
C LEU A 39 1.01 16.67 -66.17
N ASP A 40 0.60 16.08 -67.29
CA ASP A 40 -0.74 15.50 -67.49
C ASP A 40 -1.00 14.23 -66.66
N GLU A 41 0.03 13.60 -66.08
CA GLU A 41 -0.15 12.51 -65.11
C GLU A 41 -0.29 13.03 -63.66
N LEU A 42 -0.05 14.33 -63.44
CA LEU A 42 -0.16 15.00 -62.14
C LEU A 42 -1.49 15.76 -61.98
N SER A 43 -2.56 15.27 -62.60
CA SER A 43 -3.92 15.78 -62.35
C SER A 43 -4.34 15.49 -60.91
N LEU A 44 -4.09 16.47 -60.03
CA LEU A 44 -4.49 16.51 -58.62
C LEU A 44 -6.01 16.55 -58.38
N TYR A 45 -6.83 16.52 -59.44
CA TYR A 45 -8.30 16.58 -59.34
C TYR A 45 -9.06 15.61 -60.26
N THR A 46 -8.37 14.69 -60.96
CA THR A 46 -9.05 13.57 -61.61
C THR A 46 -9.42 12.55 -60.55
N ALA A 47 -10.69 12.50 -60.15
CA ALA A 47 -11.22 11.41 -59.33
C ALA A 47 -10.99 10.09 -60.08
N PRO A 48 -10.24 9.12 -59.51
CA PRO A 48 -10.00 7.84 -60.18
C PRO A 48 -11.34 7.12 -60.40
N PRO A 49 -11.51 6.37 -61.51
CA PRO A 49 -12.66 5.47 -61.66
C PRO A 49 -12.75 4.56 -60.43
N PRO A 50 -13.95 4.29 -59.90
CA PRO A 50 -14.11 3.62 -58.61
C PRO A 50 -13.35 2.30 -58.63
N PRO A 51 -12.34 2.09 -57.77
CA PRO A 51 -11.68 0.81 -57.67
C PRO A 51 -12.73 -0.19 -57.16
N GLN A 52 -13.20 -1.07 -58.04
CA GLN A 52 -14.20 -2.10 -57.74
C GLN A 52 -13.72 -3.16 -56.74
N THR A 53 -12.52 -3.01 -56.20
CA THR A 53 -12.06 -3.78 -55.04
C THR A 53 -11.09 -2.93 -54.24
N LEU A 54 -11.61 -1.88 -53.57
CA LEU A 54 -11.13 -1.58 -52.21
C LEU A 54 -11.66 -2.69 -51.28
N ARG A 55 -11.34 -3.95 -51.63
CA ARG A 55 -11.16 -4.97 -50.61
C ARG A 55 -10.04 -4.35 -49.78
N HIS A 56 -10.32 -4.10 -48.52
CA HIS A 56 -9.28 -4.31 -47.52
C HIS A 56 -8.73 -5.69 -47.86
N GLU A 57 -7.67 -5.72 -48.64
CA GLU A 57 -6.74 -6.82 -48.64
C GLU A 57 -6.24 -6.74 -47.20
N GLU A 58 -6.86 -7.54 -46.35
CA GLU A 58 -6.27 -7.96 -45.10
C GLU A 58 -4.90 -8.44 -45.51
N SER A 59 -3.91 -7.54 -45.40
CA SER A 59 -2.54 -7.75 -45.83
C SER A 59 -2.18 -9.13 -45.34
N GLU A 60 -1.87 -10.03 -46.27
CA GLU A 60 -1.55 -11.42 -45.99
C GLU A 60 -0.72 -11.47 -44.72
N ALA A 61 -1.32 -11.96 -43.63
CA ALA A 61 -0.91 -11.64 -42.27
C ALA A 61 0.60 -11.71 -42.16
N GLY A 62 1.25 -10.53 -42.11
CA GLY A 62 2.70 -10.49 -42.11
C GLY A 62 3.18 -11.31 -40.92
N GLN A 63 4.28 -12.05 -41.04
CA GLN A 63 4.78 -12.87 -39.93
C GLN A 63 4.89 -12.07 -38.62
N LEU A 64 5.09 -10.75 -38.70
CA LEU A 64 5.09 -9.85 -37.54
C LEU A 64 3.68 -9.64 -36.95
N GLU A 65 2.66 -9.45 -37.79
CA GLU A 65 1.26 -9.26 -37.37
C GLU A 65 0.71 -10.53 -36.74
N GLU A 66 1.04 -11.71 -37.28
CA GLU A 66 0.67 -12.99 -36.69
C GLU A 66 1.31 -13.17 -35.31
N LYS A 67 2.58 -12.79 -35.14
CA LYS A 67 3.27 -12.85 -33.84
C LYS A 67 2.67 -11.89 -32.83
N VAL A 68 2.37 -10.65 -33.23
CA VAL A 68 1.70 -9.66 -32.37
C VAL A 68 0.28 -10.09 -32.01
N ALA A 69 -0.46 -10.67 -32.96
CA ALA A 69 -1.78 -11.24 -32.72
C ALA A 69 -1.71 -12.42 -31.73
N THR A 70 -0.72 -13.30 -31.87
CA THR A 70 -0.50 -14.42 -30.95
C THR A 70 -0.19 -13.92 -29.54
N VAL A 71 0.68 -12.92 -29.41
CA VAL A 71 1.00 -12.28 -28.11
C VAL A 71 -0.23 -11.61 -27.52
N ARG A 72 -1.03 -10.91 -28.32
CA ARG A 72 -2.29 -10.28 -27.87
C ARG A 72 -3.28 -11.33 -27.39
N LYS A 73 -3.46 -12.43 -28.12
CA LYS A 73 -4.33 -13.54 -27.72
C LYS A 73 -3.90 -14.20 -26.41
N LEU A 74 -2.59 -14.28 -26.17
CA LEU A 74 -2.04 -14.75 -24.89
C LEU A 74 -2.24 -13.74 -23.74
N ALA A 75 -2.23 -12.44 -24.04
CA ALA A 75 -2.39 -11.37 -23.05
C ALA A 75 -3.86 -11.02 -22.71
N GLU A 76 -4.80 -11.23 -23.63
CA GLU A 76 -6.26 -11.06 -23.46
C GLU A 76 -6.81 -11.71 -22.16
N PRO A 77 -6.53 -12.98 -21.84
CA PRO A 77 -7.02 -13.60 -20.60
C PRO A 77 -6.42 -12.98 -19.33
N TYR A 78 -5.18 -12.48 -19.40
CA TYR A 78 -4.55 -11.80 -18.26
C TYR A 78 -5.14 -10.41 -18.04
N ALA A 79 -5.38 -9.66 -19.13
CA ALA A 79 -5.99 -8.33 -19.08
C ALA A 79 -7.41 -8.39 -18.52
N THR A 80 -8.23 -9.37 -18.96
CA THR A 80 -9.60 -9.56 -18.45
C THR A 80 -9.61 -9.97 -16.98
N TRP A 81 -8.70 -10.85 -16.55
CA TRP A 81 -8.54 -11.20 -15.14
C TRP A 81 -8.16 -9.98 -14.29
N CYS A 82 -7.18 -9.19 -14.72
CA CYS A 82 -6.75 -7.97 -14.05
C CYS A 82 -7.88 -6.94 -13.94
N GLN A 83 -8.65 -6.72 -15.01
CA GLN A 83 -9.82 -5.84 -14.97
C GLN A 83 -10.88 -6.34 -13.96
N SER A 84 -11.13 -7.65 -13.91
CA SER A 84 -12.10 -8.25 -12.99
C SER A 84 -11.68 -8.16 -11.51
N THR A 85 -10.38 -8.23 -11.22
CA THR A 85 -9.86 -8.11 -9.85
C THR A 85 -9.78 -6.65 -9.43
N TYR A 86 -9.35 -5.77 -10.34
CA TYR A 86 -9.32 -4.32 -10.12
C TYR A 86 -10.72 -3.77 -9.82
N THR A 87 -11.74 -4.15 -10.59
CA THR A 87 -13.13 -3.73 -10.34
C THR A 87 -13.67 -4.19 -8.98
N LYS A 88 -13.20 -5.33 -8.44
CA LYS A 88 -13.56 -5.81 -7.10
C LYS A 88 -12.81 -5.08 -5.98
N ILE A 89 -11.56 -4.68 -6.21
CA ILE A 89 -10.70 -4.04 -5.21
C ILE A 89 -10.97 -2.52 -5.17
N LYS A 90 -11.21 -1.88 -6.31
CA LYS A 90 -11.52 -0.45 -6.44
C LYS A 90 -12.56 0.05 -5.43
N PRO A 91 -13.75 -0.57 -5.27
CA PRO A 91 -14.74 -0.10 -4.31
C PRO A 91 -14.30 -0.32 -2.86
N LYS A 92 -13.48 -1.35 -2.56
CA LYS A 92 -12.94 -1.56 -1.21
C LYS A 92 -11.96 -0.46 -0.84
N VAL A 93 -11.06 -0.12 -1.75
CA VAL A 93 -10.10 0.97 -1.55
C VAL A 93 -10.82 2.30 -1.43
N GLN A 94 -11.80 2.57 -2.30
CA GLN A 94 -12.63 3.78 -2.18
C GLN A 94 -13.35 3.87 -0.83
N LYS A 95 -13.92 2.75 -0.33
CA LYS A 95 -14.53 2.72 1.00
C LYS A 95 -13.54 3.00 2.12
N VAL A 96 -12.32 2.46 2.05
CA VAL A 96 -11.28 2.72 3.05
C VAL A 96 -10.83 4.17 3.02
N VAL A 97 -10.67 4.74 1.82
CA VAL A 97 -10.30 6.15 1.65
C VAL A 97 -11.41 7.08 2.14
N GLN A 98 -12.68 6.76 1.84
CA GLN A 98 -13.84 7.50 2.34
C GLN A 98 -13.92 7.41 3.87
N LEU A 99 -13.85 6.20 4.43
CA LEU A 99 -13.83 6.00 5.88
C LEU A 99 -12.68 6.77 6.55
N GLY A 100 -11.50 6.78 5.92
CA GLY A 100 -10.34 7.54 6.40
C GLY A 100 -10.59 9.04 6.39
N ASN A 101 -11.17 9.58 5.31
CA ASN A 101 -11.56 10.99 5.22
C ASN A 101 -12.63 11.35 6.25
N ASP A 102 -13.67 10.53 6.39
CA ASP A 102 -14.74 10.75 7.35
C ASP A 102 -14.21 10.72 8.79
N THR A 103 -13.30 9.78 9.08
CA THR A 103 -12.63 9.69 10.38
C THR A 103 -11.71 10.89 10.60
N TYR A 104 -11.02 11.36 9.57
CA TYR A 104 -10.16 12.54 9.64
C TYR A 104 -10.95 13.81 9.95
N VAL A 105 -12.06 14.06 9.23
CA VAL A 105 -12.97 15.18 9.49
C VAL A 105 -13.55 15.10 10.91
N TYR A 106 -13.89 13.90 11.37
CA TYR A 106 -14.39 13.65 12.71
C TYR A 106 -13.33 13.90 13.80
N LEU A 107 -12.07 13.54 13.55
CA LEU A 107 -10.93 13.81 14.44
C LEU A 107 -10.53 15.29 14.44
N GLN A 108 -10.82 16.03 13.38
CA GLN A 108 -10.49 17.45 13.26
C GLN A 108 -11.41 18.33 14.11
N ASN A 109 -12.66 17.91 14.34
CA ASN A 109 -13.61 18.56 15.27
C ASN A 109 -14.18 17.52 16.25
N PRO A 110 -13.36 16.99 17.18
CA PRO A 110 -13.81 15.91 18.04
C PRO A 110 -14.80 16.45 19.08
N PRO A 111 -15.93 15.74 19.31
CA PRO A 111 -16.75 16.03 20.47
C PRO A 111 -15.93 15.78 21.75
N LYS A 112 -16.17 16.57 22.80
CA LYS A 112 -15.39 16.55 24.06
C LYS A 112 -15.31 15.15 24.72
N ASP A 113 -16.21 14.24 24.38
CA ASP A 113 -16.28 12.88 24.91
C ASP A 113 -15.50 11.83 24.10
N PHE A 114 -14.89 12.17 22.97
CA PHE A 114 -14.30 11.18 22.07
C PHE A 114 -13.06 10.49 22.65
N TYR A 115 -12.06 11.25 23.09
CA TYR A 115 -10.82 10.70 23.64
C TYR A 115 -11.03 9.90 24.93
N PRO A 116 -11.85 10.35 25.89
CA PRO A 116 -12.15 9.54 27.07
C PRO A 116 -12.80 8.20 26.69
N ARG A 117 -13.79 8.19 25.78
CA ARG A 117 -14.47 6.96 25.36
C ARG A 117 -13.55 6.04 24.54
N ALA A 118 -12.82 6.59 23.57
CA ALA A 118 -11.86 5.84 22.77
C ALA A 118 -10.71 5.28 23.63
N GLY A 119 -10.26 6.05 24.63
CA GLY A 119 -9.25 5.61 25.59
C GLY A 119 -9.74 4.43 26.43
N VAL A 120 -10.95 4.50 26.99
CA VAL A 120 -11.54 3.40 27.76
C VAL A 120 -11.74 2.15 26.87
N ILE A 121 -12.26 2.31 25.65
CA ILE A 121 -12.45 1.19 24.71
C ILE A 121 -11.10 0.58 24.30
N GLY A 122 -10.09 1.42 24.04
CA GLY A 122 -8.75 0.99 23.67
C GLY A 122 -8.06 0.23 24.81
N LEU A 123 -8.07 0.78 26.03
CA LEU A 123 -7.52 0.12 27.21
C LEU A 123 -8.26 -1.18 27.54
N ALA A 124 -9.59 -1.20 27.45
CA ALA A 124 -10.38 -2.41 27.63
C ALA A 124 -10.04 -3.47 26.57
N GLY A 125 -9.82 -3.06 25.32
CA GLY A 125 -9.41 -3.95 24.24
C GLY A 125 -8.01 -4.56 24.46
N VAL A 126 -7.04 -3.74 24.87
CA VAL A 126 -5.67 -4.21 25.19
C VAL A 126 -5.68 -5.13 26.41
N ALA A 127 -6.39 -4.76 27.48
CA ALA A 127 -6.57 -5.61 28.65
C ALA A 127 -7.27 -6.93 28.29
N GLY A 128 -8.30 -6.86 27.44
CA GLY A 128 -9.01 -8.03 26.92
C GLY A 128 -8.12 -8.94 26.10
N LEU A 129 -7.27 -8.39 25.21
CA LEU A 129 -6.30 -9.14 24.43
C LEU A 129 -5.24 -9.81 25.32
N PHE A 130 -4.80 -9.11 26.36
CA PHE A 130 -3.83 -9.63 27.33
C PHE A 130 -4.41 -10.82 28.14
N LEU A 131 -5.68 -10.75 28.52
CA LEU A 131 -6.40 -11.86 29.14
C LEU A 131 -6.69 -13.01 28.16
N ALA A 132 -7.06 -12.67 26.92
CA ALA A 132 -7.47 -13.64 25.90
C ALA A 132 -6.29 -14.47 25.37
N ARG A 133 -5.09 -13.88 25.26
CA ARG A 133 -3.92 -14.53 24.64
C ARG A 133 -3.31 -15.68 25.47
N GLY A 134 -4.00 -16.17 26.50
CA GLY A 134 -3.68 -17.45 27.13
C GLY A 134 -2.34 -17.46 27.88
N SER A 135 -1.86 -16.30 28.31
CA SER A 135 -0.64 -16.22 29.11
C SER A 135 -0.86 -16.77 30.52
N ARG A 136 0.16 -17.39 31.11
CA ARG A 136 0.17 -17.88 32.51
C ARG A 136 -0.22 -16.79 33.52
N ILE A 137 -0.17 -15.54 33.11
CA ILE A 137 -0.59 -14.37 33.88
C ILE A 137 -2.05 -14.49 34.33
N LYS A 138 -2.97 -15.03 33.51
CA LYS A 138 -4.36 -15.25 33.96
C LYS A 138 -4.47 -16.30 35.07
N LYS A 139 -3.54 -17.28 35.13
CA LYS A 139 -3.50 -18.30 36.19
C LYS A 139 -3.03 -17.72 37.52
N VAL A 140 -2.33 -16.60 37.52
CA VAL A 140 -1.85 -15.94 38.74
C VAL A 140 -2.78 -14.78 39.10
N LEU A 141 -3.04 -13.88 38.16
CA LEU A 141 -3.82 -12.67 38.38
C LEU A 141 -5.27 -12.97 38.80
N TYR A 142 -5.90 -14.00 38.23
CA TYR A 142 -7.29 -14.34 38.56
C TYR A 142 -7.45 -14.86 40.01
N PRO A 143 -6.77 -15.94 40.44
CA PRO A 143 -6.87 -16.38 41.84
C PRO A 143 -6.25 -15.39 42.83
N THR A 144 -5.12 -14.74 42.50
CA THR A 144 -4.53 -13.74 43.41
C THR A 144 -5.46 -12.54 43.55
N GLY A 145 -6.01 -12.02 42.44
CA GLY A 145 -6.96 -10.90 42.48
C GLY A 145 -8.26 -11.27 43.21
N PHE A 146 -8.78 -12.48 43.00
CA PHE A 146 -9.98 -12.92 43.70
C PHE A 146 -9.74 -13.11 45.20
N MET A 147 -8.57 -13.65 45.59
CA MET A 147 -8.17 -13.80 46.99
C MET A 147 -7.95 -12.44 47.68
N THR A 148 -7.30 -11.47 47.01
CA THR A 148 -7.10 -10.14 47.59
C THR A 148 -8.42 -9.39 47.72
N LEU A 149 -9.34 -9.52 46.76
CA LEU A 149 -10.68 -8.95 46.88
C LEU A 149 -11.47 -9.59 48.02
N GLY A 150 -11.41 -10.92 48.15
CA GLY A 150 -12.05 -11.62 49.27
C GLY A 150 -11.48 -11.20 50.63
N ALA A 151 -10.16 -11.10 50.74
CA ALA A 151 -9.48 -10.64 51.96
C ALA A 151 -9.80 -9.17 52.29
N SER A 152 -9.90 -8.31 51.27
CA SER A 152 -10.26 -6.90 51.43
C SER A 152 -11.66 -6.71 51.98
N LEU A 153 -12.63 -7.49 51.47
CA LEU A 153 -14.01 -7.45 51.94
C LEU A 153 -14.18 -7.99 53.36
N TYR A 154 -13.40 -9.02 53.73
CA TYR A 154 -13.49 -9.65 55.04
C TYR A 154 -12.71 -8.88 56.14
N TYR A 155 -11.67 -8.12 55.77
CA TYR A 155 -10.87 -7.30 56.69
C TYR A 155 -10.59 -5.88 56.14
N PRO A 156 -11.62 -5.01 56.10
CA PRO A 156 -11.51 -3.68 55.48
C PRO A 156 -10.52 -2.74 56.18
N GLU A 157 -10.36 -2.84 57.50
CA GLU A 157 -9.43 -1.99 58.28
C GLU A 157 -7.96 -2.27 57.94
N GLN A 158 -7.60 -3.55 57.79
CA GLN A 158 -6.24 -3.93 57.38
C GLN A 158 -5.97 -3.55 55.93
N ALA A 159 -6.97 -3.73 55.05
CA ALA A 159 -6.87 -3.31 53.66
C ALA A 159 -6.67 -1.80 53.53
N ALA A 160 -7.42 -0.99 54.29
CA ALA A 160 -7.30 0.47 54.29
C ALA A 160 -5.94 0.95 54.82
N ALA A 161 -5.42 0.30 55.88
CA ALA A 161 -4.10 0.63 56.42
C ALA A 161 -2.98 0.33 55.41
N ILE A 162 -3.01 -0.85 54.78
CA ILE A 162 -2.04 -1.24 53.75
C ILE A 162 -2.16 -0.36 52.50
N ALA A 163 -3.38 0.00 52.10
CA ALA A 163 -3.61 0.88 50.96
C ALA A 163 -3.08 2.29 51.21
N LYS A 164 -3.25 2.83 52.42
CA LYS A 164 -2.70 4.15 52.80
C LYS A 164 -1.18 4.13 52.79
N SER A 165 -0.55 3.19 53.50
CA SER A 165 0.91 3.12 53.58
C SER A 165 1.57 2.88 52.21
N THR A 166 0.94 2.06 51.37
CA THR A 166 1.40 1.80 50.00
C THR A 166 1.14 3.01 49.09
N GLY A 167 0.01 3.68 49.27
CA GLY A 167 -0.37 4.88 48.53
C GLY A 167 0.61 6.02 48.72
N ASP A 168 1.01 6.29 49.96
CA ASP A 168 1.97 7.35 50.29
C ASP A 168 3.34 7.10 49.62
N SER A 169 3.86 5.87 49.72
CA SER A 169 5.12 5.47 49.08
C SER A 169 5.06 5.55 47.55
N ALA A 170 3.96 5.10 46.95
CA ALA A 170 3.75 5.18 45.51
C ALA A 170 3.63 6.64 45.05
N TYR A 171 2.96 7.49 45.84
CA TYR A 171 2.83 8.91 45.57
C TYR A 171 4.19 9.62 45.62
N ASP A 172 4.99 9.36 46.66
CA ASP A 172 6.34 9.93 46.77
C ASP A 172 7.22 9.51 45.60
N THR A 173 7.16 8.23 45.21
CA THR A 173 7.89 7.71 44.05
C THR A 173 7.42 8.37 42.75
N ALA A 174 6.11 8.56 42.59
CA ALA A 174 5.54 9.23 41.42
C ALA A 174 5.99 10.70 41.34
N VAL A 175 5.94 11.44 42.46
CA VAL A 175 6.41 12.82 42.55
C VAL A 175 7.89 12.92 42.23
N GLN A 176 8.72 12.02 42.79
CA GLN A 176 10.15 11.95 42.50
C GLN A 176 10.42 11.63 41.03
N SER A 177 9.66 10.70 40.43
CA SER A 177 9.81 10.35 39.03
C SER A 177 9.46 11.53 38.11
N TYR A 178 8.39 12.26 38.43
CA TYR A 178 7.99 13.45 37.67
C TYR A 178 9.05 14.54 37.77
N ALA A 179 9.52 14.82 38.99
CA ALA A 179 10.59 15.80 39.22
C ALA A 179 11.89 15.42 38.51
N ALA A 180 12.25 14.14 38.48
CA ALA A 180 13.42 13.64 37.76
C ALA A 180 13.27 13.83 36.24
N VAL A 181 12.10 13.49 35.68
CA VAL A 181 11.80 13.68 34.25
C VAL A 181 11.80 15.16 33.88
N GLU A 182 11.20 16.02 34.70
CA GLU A 182 11.20 17.47 34.47
C GLU A 182 12.63 18.01 34.49
N LYS A 183 13.48 17.55 35.42
CA LYS A 183 14.89 17.94 35.49
C LYS A 183 15.66 17.52 34.24
N ILE A 184 15.46 16.29 33.77
CA ILE A 184 16.09 15.80 32.53
C ILE A 184 15.60 16.62 31.33
N LEU A 185 14.29 16.87 31.23
CA LEU A 185 13.70 17.65 30.14
C LEU A 185 14.21 19.10 30.14
N LYS A 186 14.28 19.76 31.31
CA LYS A 186 14.86 21.10 31.43
C LYS A 186 16.34 21.14 31.06
N SER A 187 17.12 20.12 31.42
CA SER A 187 18.52 20.01 30.99
C SER A 187 18.59 19.96 29.47
N GLN A 188 17.83 19.06 28.83
CA GLN A 188 17.79 18.91 27.38
C GLN A 188 17.38 20.19 26.65
N ILE A 189 16.45 20.97 27.21
CA ILE A 189 16.06 22.28 26.65
C ILE A 189 17.15 23.33 26.84
N LYS A 190 17.86 23.30 27.97
CA LYS A 190 18.97 24.23 28.26
C LYS A 190 20.17 23.97 27.36
N ASP A 191 20.55 22.70 27.19
CA ASP A 191 21.66 22.27 26.34
C ASP A 191 21.41 22.66 24.87
N LYS A 192 20.18 22.48 24.38
CA LYS A 192 19.77 22.94 23.03
C LYS A 192 19.84 24.46 22.84
N LYS A 193 19.62 25.25 23.89
CA LYS A 193 19.71 26.73 23.82
C LYS A 193 21.15 27.24 23.87
N SER A 194 22.11 26.46 24.38
CA SER A 194 23.53 26.83 24.39
C SER A 194 24.25 26.50 23.08
N ASP A 195 23.79 25.51 22.31
CA ASP A 195 24.38 25.16 21.00
C ASP A 195 23.94 26.09 19.84
N GLU A 196 22.89 26.90 20.03
CA GLU A 196 22.37 27.83 19.01
C GLU A 196 22.96 29.26 19.12
N LYS A 197 23.90 29.51 20.04
CA LYS A 197 24.45 30.84 20.34
C LYS A 197 25.96 30.89 20.16
#